data_AF-A0A6G3RVW1-F1
#
_entry.id   AF-A0A6G3RVW1-F1
#
_cell.length_a   1.000
_cell.length_b   1.000
_cell.length_c   1.000
_cell.angle_alpha   90.00
_cell.angle_beta   90.00
_cell.angle_gamma   90.00
#
_symmetry.space_group_name_H-M   'P 1'
#
loop_
_entity.id
_entity.type
_entity.pdbx_description
1 polymer ?
#
loop_
_entity_poly.entity_id
_entity_poly.type
_entity_poly.pdbx_seq_one_letter_code
_entity_poly.pdbx_strand_id
1 'polypeptide(L)'
;MPLTPEDVRNKQFTTVRLREGYDEDEVDAFLDEVEAELTRLLRENEDLRAKLAAATRAAAQNQQQGGMRKGPGPGGPEGQGGPQDQQGPPQGMRGPGAPVPAGISGPPQQQM
;
A
#
# COMPACT_ATOMS: atom_id res chain seq x y z
N MET A 1 -0.14 10.46 -24.93
CA MET A 1 -0.75 11.40 -23.97
C MET A 1 -1.79 10.63 -23.17
N PRO A 2 -1.89 10.82 -21.84
CA PRO A 2 -2.99 10.24 -21.08
C PRO A 2 -4.31 10.86 -21.55
N LEU A 3 -5.37 10.06 -21.62
CA LEU A 3 -6.71 10.54 -21.90
C LEU A 3 -7.17 11.43 -20.75
N THR A 4 -7.68 12.62 -21.06
CA THR A 4 -8.27 13.54 -20.07
C THR A 4 -9.80 13.46 -20.07
N PRO A 5 -10.49 13.86 -18.99
CA PRO A 5 -11.94 13.98 -18.97
C PRO A 5 -12.46 14.90 -20.09
N GLU A 6 -11.74 15.99 -20.36
CA GLU A 6 -12.07 16.93 -21.44
C GLU A 6 -11.98 16.28 -22.83
N ASP A 7 -11.01 15.38 -23.04
CA ASP A 7 -10.90 14.63 -24.30
C ASP A 7 -12.10 13.69 -24.51
N VAL A 8 -12.65 13.13 -23.44
CA VAL A 8 -13.85 12.27 -23.47
C VAL A 8 -15.07 13.13 -23.81
N ARG A 9 -15.26 14.24 -23.09
CA ARG A 9 -16.38 15.17 -23.29
C ARG A 9 -16.42 15.79 -24.69
N ASN A 10 -15.26 16.12 -25.25
CA ASN A 10 -15.16 16.76 -26.56
C ASN A 10 -15.12 15.76 -27.73
N LYS A 11 -15.20 14.45 -27.44
CA LYS A 11 -15.13 13.42 -28.48
C LYS A 11 -16.37 13.47 -29.37
N GLN A 12 -16.14 13.59 -30.67
CA GLN A 12 -17.20 13.43 -31.67
C GLN A 12 -16.98 12.14 -32.46
N PHE A 13 -18.00 11.29 -32.49
CA PHE A 13 -18.03 10.09 -33.31
C PHE A 13 -18.70 10.37 -34.66
N THR A 14 -18.28 9.64 -35.69
CA THR A 14 -18.90 9.74 -37.01
C THR A 14 -20.20 8.94 -37.04
N THR A 15 -21.31 9.58 -37.40
CA THR A 15 -22.61 8.91 -37.60
C THR A 15 -22.57 8.00 -38.83
N VAL A 16 -23.19 6.82 -38.75
CA VAL A 16 -23.33 5.88 -39.88
C VAL A 16 -24.80 5.61 -40.19
N ARG A 17 -25.17 5.50 -41.48
CA ARG A 17 -26.57 5.35 -41.91
C ARG A 17 -26.90 4.03 -42.61
N LEU A 18 -25.89 3.37 -43.19
CA LEU A 18 -26.03 2.14 -43.99
C LEU A 18 -25.35 0.93 -43.34
N ARG A 19 -24.87 1.09 -42.11
CA ARG A 19 -24.17 0.07 -41.34
C ARG A 19 -24.72 0.09 -39.92
N GLU A 20 -24.61 -1.05 -39.26
CA GLU A 20 -24.89 -1.14 -37.82
C GLU A 20 -23.95 -0.18 -37.06
N GLY A 21 -24.51 0.48 -36.06
CA GLY A 21 -23.83 1.42 -35.18
C GLY A 21 -24.44 1.33 -33.77
N TYR A 22 -23.75 1.91 -32.80
CA TYR A 22 -24.28 2.04 -31.45
C TYR A 22 -25.38 3.11 -31.41
N ASP A 23 -26.26 3.00 -30.42
CA ASP A 23 -27.23 4.04 -30.09
C ASP A 23 -26.48 5.25 -29.53
N GLU A 24 -26.77 6.45 -30.04
CA GLU A 24 -26.08 7.68 -29.65
C GLU A 24 -26.33 8.01 -28.18
N ASP A 25 -27.56 7.84 -27.69
CA ASP A 25 -27.93 8.15 -26.30
C ASP A 25 -27.26 7.15 -25.33
N GLU A 26 -27.14 5.87 -25.73
CA GLU A 26 -26.42 4.86 -24.93
C GLU A 26 -24.92 5.15 -24.85
N VAL A 27 -24.31 5.56 -25.98
CA VAL A 27 -22.90 5.94 -26.02
C VAL A 27 -22.66 7.18 -25.17
N ASP A 28 -23.51 8.21 -25.28
CA ASP A 28 -23.39 9.44 -24.50
C ASP A 28 -23.51 9.18 -23.00
N ALA A 29 -24.50 8.38 -22.57
CA ALA A 29 -24.66 7.99 -21.16
C ALA A 29 -23.44 7.24 -20.62
N PHE A 30 -22.84 6.34 -21.42
CA PHE A 30 -21.62 5.65 -21.03
C PHE A 30 -20.42 6.60 -20.93
N LEU A 31 -20.30 7.57 -21.83
CA LEU A 31 -19.21 8.55 -21.81
C LEU A 31 -19.30 9.49 -20.61
N ASP A 32 -20.51 9.84 -20.15
CA ASP A 32 -20.72 10.59 -18.90
C ASP A 32 -20.17 9.82 -17.69
N GLU A 33 -20.44 8.50 -17.60
CA GLU A 33 -19.90 7.65 -16.53
C GLU A 33 -18.36 7.57 -16.59
N VAL A 34 -17.80 7.42 -17.79
CA VAL A 34 -16.36 7.38 -18.01
C VAL A 34 -15.70 8.71 -17.63
N GLU A 35 -16.29 9.86 -18.00
CA GLU A 35 -15.78 11.18 -17.65
C GLU A 35 -15.75 11.38 -16.13
N ALA A 36 -16.84 11.01 -15.45
CA ALA A 36 -16.97 11.11 -14.00
C ALA A 36 -15.93 10.25 -13.27
N GLU A 37 -15.76 8.99 -13.70
CA GLU A 37 -14.80 8.07 -13.08
C GLU A 37 -13.36 8.47 -13.37
N LEU A 38 -13.06 8.93 -14.59
CA LEU A 38 -11.72 9.43 -14.93
C LEU A 38 -11.34 10.65 -14.08
N THR A 39 -12.28 11.57 -13.87
CA THR A 39 -12.10 12.72 -12.97
C THR A 39 -11.83 12.27 -11.54
N ARG A 40 -12.60 11.29 -11.03
CA ARG A 40 -12.42 10.72 -9.69
C ARG A 40 -11.02 10.11 -9.53
N LEU A 41 -10.60 9.28 -10.50
CA LEU A 41 -9.31 8.58 -10.48
C LEU A 41 -8.13 9.54 -10.56
N LEU A 42 -8.21 10.58 -11.39
CA LEU A 42 -7.13 11.58 -11.49
C LEU A 42 -6.93 12.31 -10.17
N ARG A 43 -8.02 12.76 -9.53
CA ARG A 43 -7.97 13.40 -8.22
C ARG A 43 -7.38 12.47 -7.15
N GLU A 44 -7.85 11.22 -7.11
CA GLU A 44 -7.31 10.24 -6.16
C GLU A 44 -5.83 9.97 -6.41
N ASN A 45 -5.40 9.92 -7.67
CA ASN A 45 -4.00 9.74 -8.03
C ASN A 45 -3.13 10.91 -7.56
N GLU A 46 -3.61 12.14 -7.72
CA GLU A 46 -2.93 13.35 -7.21
C GLU A 46 -2.79 13.30 -5.68
N ASP A 47 -3.87 12.97 -4.97
CA ASP A 47 -3.87 12.85 -3.51
C ASP A 47 -2.89 11.77 -3.03
N LEU A 48 -2.87 10.61 -3.69
CA LEU A 48 -1.95 9.52 -3.37
C LEU A 48 -0.49 9.91 -3.64
N ARG A 49 -0.20 10.60 -4.75
CA ARG A 49 1.14 11.12 -5.06
C ARG A 49 1.59 12.14 -4.02
N ALA A 50 0.70 13.03 -3.57
CA ALA A 50 0.99 14.00 -2.52
C ALA A 50 1.32 13.31 -1.19
N LYS A 51 0.54 12.30 -0.80
CA LYS A 51 0.79 11.48 0.40
C LYS A 51 2.14 10.75 0.32
N LEU A 52 2.46 10.14 -0.82
CA LEU A 52 3.75 9.48 -1.03
C LEU A 52 4.91 10.48 -0.91
N ALA A 53 4.81 11.64 -1.57
CA ALA A 53 5.84 12.68 -1.49
C ALA A 53 6.04 13.20 -0.06
N ALA A 54 4.96 13.35 0.72
CA ALA A 54 5.06 13.72 2.13
C ALA A 54 5.73 12.63 2.98
N ALA A 55 5.34 11.37 2.80
CA ALA A 55 5.92 10.23 3.51
C ALA A 55 7.41 10.07 3.20
N THR A 56 7.81 10.17 1.93
CA THR A 56 9.22 10.11 1.51
C THR A 56 10.04 11.23 2.15
N ARG A 57 9.51 12.47 2.21
CA ARG A 57 10.19 13.58 2.89
C ARG A 57 10.36 13.35 4.39
N ALA A 58 9.31 12.87 5.06
CA ALA A 58 9.36 12.57 6.49
C ALA A 58 10.39 11.46 6.79
N ALA A 59 10.46 10.42 5.97
CA ALA A 59 11.45 9.35 6.10
C ALA A 59 12.89 9.87 5.95
N ALA A 60 13.16 10.72 4.95
CA ALA A 60 14.48 11.31 4.74
C ALA A 60 14.92 12.21 5.91
N GLN A 61 14.00 13.01 6.47
CA GLN A 61 14.28 13.87 7.64
C GLN A 61 14.61 13.05 8.89
N ASN A 62 13.94 11.91 9.11
CA ASN A 62 14.20 11.03 10.25
C ASN A 62 15.58 10.34 10.13
N GLN A 63 15.98 9.95 8.92
CA GLN A 63 17.31 9.39 8.65
C GLN A 63 18.46 10.37 8.90
N GLN A 64 18.29 11.65 8.51
CA GLN A 64 19.30 12.68 8.81
C GLN A 64 19.47 12.89 10.31
N GLN A 65 18.37 13.01 11.06
CA GLN A 65 18.40 13.19 12.52
C GLN A 65 18.97 11.96 13.27
N GLY A 66 18.75 10.75 12.75
CA GLY A 66 19.35 9.52 13.26
C GLY A 66 20.87 9.44 13.06
N GLY A 67 21.41 10.13 12.05
CA GLY A 67 22.85 10.18 11.75
C GLY A 67 23.68 11.07 12.69
N MET A 68 23.07 12.08 13.32
CA MET A 68 23.78 12.98 14.27
C MET A 68 23.83 12.44 15.70
N ARG A 69 23.14 11.34 16.03
CA ARG A 69 23.17 10.73 17.38
C ARG A 69 24.26 9.67 17.56
N LYS A 70 25.15 9.49 16.57
CA LYS A 70 26.34 8.62 16.69
C LYS A 70 27.62 9.40 16.35
N GLY A 71 28.02 10.29 17.25
CA GLY A 71 29.36 10.88 17.33
C GLY A 71 30.15 10.27 18.50
N PRO A 72 31.49 10.18 18.42
CA PRO A 72 32.30 9.22 19.17
C PRO A 72 32.54 9.66 20.62
N GLY A 73 32.22 8.79 21.59
CA GLY A 73 32.64 8.95 22.98
C GLY A 73 34.00 8.25 23.21
N PRO A 74 35.07 8.98 23.57
CA PRO A 74 36.35 8.39 23.92
C PRO A 74 36.35 7.94 25.40
N GLY A 75 36.99 6.81 25.68
CA GLY A 75 37.46 6.45 27.03
C GLY A 75 36.59 5.44 27.80
N GLY A 76 37.20 4.33 28.21
CA GLY A 76 36.68 3.36 29.18
C GLY A 76 36.60 3.91 30.62
N PRO A 77 36.50 3.08 31.68
CA PRO A 77 37.18 1.79 31.82
C PRO A 77 36.28 0.61 32.20
N GLU A 78 36.92 -0.55 32.08
CA GLU A 78 36.56 -1.87 32.52
C GLU A 78 35.98 -1.91 33.94
N GLY A 79 34.73 -2.34 34.07
CA GLY A 79 34.17 -2.85 35.32
C GLY A 79 34.30 -4.36 35.36
N GLN A 80 35.47 -4.86 35.75
CA GLN A 80 35.63 -6.23 36.21
C GLN A 80 34.85 -6.42 37.52
N GLY A 81 33.97 -7.41 37.53
CA GLY A 81 33.26 -7.88 38.72
C GLY A 81 32.50 -9.16 38.40
N GLY A 82 33.17 -10.31 38.46
CA GLY A 82 32.51 -11.63 38.52
C GLY A 82 32.00 -11.94 39.95
N PRO A 83 31.59 -13.18 40.28
CA PRO A 83 31.33 -14.36 39.46
C PRO A 83 29.86 -14.84 39.53
N GLN A 84 29.54 -15.83 38.71
CA GLN A 84 28.23 -16.46 38.54
C GLN A 84 27.96 -17.46 39.66
N ASP A 85 26.94 -17.21 40.49
CA ASP A 85 26.38 -18.23 41.39
C ASP A 85 25.07 -18.79 40.79
N GLN A 86 25.17 -20.06 40.36
CA GLN A 86 24.06 -20.92 40.01
C GLN A 86 23.20 -21.19 41.25
N GLN A 87 21.87 -21.06 41.15
CA GLN A 87 20.91 -21.95 41.84
C GLN A 87 19.44 -21.70 41.43
N GLY A 88 18.84 -22.73 40.80
CA GLY A 88 17.41 -23.06 40.91
C GLY A 88 16.49 -22.66 39.74
N PRO A 89 15.81 -23.62 39.07
CA PRO A 89 14.72 -23.31 38.15
C PRO A 89 13.37 -23.31 38.88
N PRO A 90 12.51 -22.29 38.76
CA PRO A 90 11.09 -22.48 39.00
C PRO A 90 10.41 -22.91 37.70
N GLN A 91 10.22 -24.23 37.56
CA GLN A 91 9.08 -24.76 36.82
C GLN A 91 7.81 -24.22 37.48
N GLY A 92 6.93 -23.61 36.68
CA GLY A 92 5.56 -23.35 37.10
C GLY A 92 5.04 -22.00 36.65
N MET A 93 4.50 -21.94 35.43
CA MET A 93 3.08 -21.62 35.26
C MET A 93 2.66 -21.90 33.82
N ARG A 94 1.98 -23.03 33.67
CA ARG A 94 1.16 -23.36 32.51
C ARG A 94 -0.02 -22.38 32.52
N GLY A 95 -0.09 -21.48 31.54
CA GLY A 95 -1.20 -20.55 31.33
C GLY A 95 -1.59 -20.53 29.84
N PRO A 96 -2.89 -20.57 29.52
CA PRO A 96 -3.42 -21.24 28.33
C PRO A 96 -3.19 -20.46 27.03
N GLY A 97 -2.60 -21.14 26.05
CA GLY A 97 -2.68 -20.74 24.66
C GLY A 97 -3.95 -21.28 24.01
N ALA A 98 -4.78 -20.38 23.48
CA ALA A 98 -5.70 -20.63 22.36
C ALA A 98 -6.20 -19.28 21.81
N PRO A 99 -6.62 -19.18 20.53
CA PRO A 99 -6.29 -20.02 19.37
C PRO A 99 -5.70 -19.20 18.20
N VAL A 100 -4.94 -19.86 17.33
CA VAL A 100 -4.59 -19.33 16.00
C VAL A 100 -5.75 -19.59 15.02
N PRO A 101 -6.11 -18.63 14.15
CA PRO A 101 -7.24 -18.77 13.23
C PRO A 101 -6.94 -19.76 12.10
N ALA A 102 -7.99 -20.50 11.71
CA ALA A 102 -7.98 -21.53 10.69
C ALA A 102 -7.54 -21.01 9.31
N GLY A 103 -6.43 -21.54 8.80
CA GLY A 103 -6.00 -21.40 7.42
C GLY A 103 -6.67 -22.46 6.54
N ILE A 104 -7.61 -22.00 5.73
CA ILE A 104 -8.06 -22.52 4.44
C ILE A 104 -7.25 -23.70 3.85
N SER A 105 -7.83 -24.91 3.86
CA SER A 105 -7.40 -25.99 2.96
C SER A 105 -8.13 -25.87 1.63
N GLY A 106 -7.39 -25.69 0.54
CA GLY A 106 -7.92 -25.74 -0.83
C GLY A 106 -8.33 -27.17 -1.23
N PRO A 107 -9.18 -27.33 -2.26
CA PRO A 107 -9.70 -28.64 -2.65
C PRO A 107 -8.65 -29.50 -3.39
N PRO A 108 -8.66 -30.83 -3.22
CA PRO A 108 -7.75 -31.73 -3.93
C PRO A 108 -8.17 -31.94 -5.39
N GLN A 109 -7.23 -31.79 -6.32
CA GLN A 109 -7.38 -32.22 -7.71
C GLN A 109 -7.32 -33.75 -7.77
N GLN A 110 -8.39 -34.38 -8.21
CA GLN A 110 -8.40 -35.80 -8.58
C GLN A 110 -7.88 -35.94 -10.01
N GLN A 111 -6.79 -36.69 -10.15
CA GLN A 111 -6.26 -37.16 -11.42
C GLN A 111 -7.01 -38.44 -11.82
N MET A 112 -7.48 -38.51 -13.07
CA MET A 112 -7.65 -39.74 -13.84
C MET A 112 -6.84 -39.61 -15.12
#